data_AF-A0A6G8NLT1-F1
#
_entry.id   AF-A0A6G8NLT1-F1
#
_cell.length_a   1.000
_cell.length_b   1.000
_cell.length_c   1.000
_cell.angle_alpha   90.00
_cell.angle_beta   90.00
_cell.angle_gamma   90.00
#
_symmetry.space_group_name_H-M   'P 1'
#
loop_
_entity.id
_entity.type
_entity.pdbx_description
1 polymer ?
#
loop_
_entity_poly.entity_id
_entity_poly.type
_entity_poly.pdbx_seq_one_letter_code
_entity_poly.pdbx_strand_id
1 'polypeptide(L)'
;MNAKQRQLRLHDYFEHMLEASRLCAAYLAGINKAEFFASRMIQQAVLMNIVIIGETATQIRDEHPDFVKANVNPAVPWHKMIGMRNRMAHGYFDTDFEFVWDTVKTHLPLLEHFIATRIEPQNGPESDGATPSSPDFGM
;
A
#
# COMPACT_ATOMS: atom_id res chain seq x y z
N MET A 1 7.31 -28.66 16.09
CA MET A 1 7.74 -27.57 15.16
C MET A 1 6.61 -26.55 15.13
N ASN A 2 6.80 -25.39 15.73
CA ASN A 2 5.80 -24.31 15.73
C ASN A 2 6.51 -23.10 15.15
N ALA A 3 6.41 -22.91 13.83
CA ALA A 3 6.94 -21.72 13.19
C ALA A 3 6.04 -20.56 13.62
N LYS A 4 6.39 -19.89 14.72
CA LYS A 4 5.83 -18.56 15.03
C LYS A 4 6.07 -17.73 13.77
N GLN A 5 5.01 -17.45 13.01
CA GLN A 5 5.07 -16.50 11.91
C GLN A 5 5.73 -15.24 12.45
N ARG A 6 6.81 -14.80 11.80
CA ARG A 6 7.54 -13.60 12.21
C ARG A 6 6.60 -12.42 11.99
N GLN A 7 6.01 -11.91 13.07
CA GLN A 7 5.21 -10.68 13.01
C GLN A 7 6.09 -9.58 12.44
N LEU A 8 5.75 -9.10 11.25
CA LEU A 8 6.50 -8.03 10.60
C LEU A 8 6.08 -6.69 11.21
N ARG A 9 6.94 -5.68 11.09
CA ARG A 9 6.59 -4.33 11.51
C ARG A 9 5.57 -3.78 10.51
N LEU A 10 4.66 -2.92 10.96
CA LEU A 10 3.67 -2.28 10.09
C LEU A 10 4.32 -1.64 8.84
N HIS A 11 5.49 -1.04 9.02
CA HIS A 11 6.32 -0.49 7.94
C HIS A 11 6.64 -1.50 6.83
N ASP A 12 7.04 -2.73 7.19
CA ASP A 12 7.43 -3.76 6.23
C ASP A 12 6.23 -4.17 5.36
N TYR A 13 5.01 -4.20 5.92
CA TYR A 13 3.79 -4.44 5.14
C TYR A 13 3.49 -3.29 4.19
N PHE A 14 3.68 -2.05 4.60
CA PHE A 14 3.47 -0.89 3.72
C PHE A 14 4.46 -0.84 2.57
N GLU A 15 5.74 -1.15 2.81
CA GLU A 15 6.73 -1.29 1.74
C GLU A 15 6.30 -2.35 0.73
N HIS A 16 5.79 -3.49 1.21
CA HIS A 16 5.31 -4.56 0.34
C HIS A 16 4.08 -4.16 -0.50
N MET A 17 3.11 -3.47 0.09
CA MET A 17 1.96 -2.93 -0.65
C MET A 17 2.38 -1.87 -1.68
N LEU A 18 3.33 -1.01 -1.32
CA LEU A 18 3.84 0.04 -2.19
C LEU A 18 4.59 -0.54 -3.39
N GLU A 19 5.41 -1.58 -3.18
CA GLU A 19 6.10 -2.28 -4.26
C GLU A 19 5.12 -2.93 -5.24
N ALA A 20 4.11 -3.66 -4.73
CA ALA A 20 3.09 -4.27 -5.58
C ALA A 20 2.29 -3.22 -6.38
N SER A 21 2.01 -2.06 -5.77
CA SER A 21 1.36 -0.95 -6.46
C SER A 21 2.22 -0.38 -7.59
N ARG A 22 3.51 -0.15 -7.33
CA ARG A 22 4.47 0.34 -8.33
C ARG A 22 4.66 -0.64 -9.48
N LEU A 23 4.65 -1.95 -9.22
CA LEU A 23 4.67 -2.97 -10.27
C LEU A 23 3.43 -2.88 -11.17
N CYS A 24 2.23 -2.66 -10.62
CA CYS A 24 1.03 -2.42 -11.43
C CYS A 24 1.20 -1.20 -12.35
N ALA A 25 1.70 -0.09 -11.80
CA ALA A 25 1.95 1.12 -12.57
C ALA A 25 2.99 0.89 -13.68
N ALA A 26 4.07 0.16 -13.38
CA ALA A 26 5.12 -0.16 -14.33
C ALA A 26 4.61 -1.03 -15.49
N TYR A 27 3.80 -2.06 -15.21
CA TYR A 27 3.20 -2.90 -16.26
C TYR A 27 2.22 -2.15 -17.17
N LEU A 28 1.62 -1.06 -16.68
CA LEU A 28 0.71 -0.22 -17.43
C LEU A 28 1.37 1.04 -18.00
N ALA A 29 2.69 1.20 -17.86
CA ALA A 29 3.41 2.36 -18.37
C ALA A 29 3.34 2.39 -19.90
N GLY A 30 2.74 3.45 -20.46
CA GLY A 30 2.54 3.58 -21.91
C GLY A 30 1.47 2.66 -22.50
N ILE A 31 0.83 1.81 -21.69
CA ILE A 31 -0.24 0.89 -22.12
C ILE A 31 -1.58 1.61 -22.00
N ASN A 32 -2.33 1.65 -23.10
CA ASN A 32 -3.70 2.13 -23.11
C ASN A 32 -4.68 1.00 -22.74
N LYS A 33 -5.95 1.37 -22.55
CA LYS A 33 -6.98 0.42 -22.11
C LYS A 33 -7.18 -0.71 -23.12
N ALA A 34 -7.25 -0.43 -24.42
CA ALA A 34 -7.43 -1.48 -25.44
C ALA A 34 -6.27 -2.48 -25.45
N GLU A 35 -5.04 -2.01 -25.32
CA GLU A 35 -3.84 -2.85 -25.23
C GLU A 35 -3.85 -3.74 -23.97
N PHE A 36 -4.32 -3.19 -22.84
CA PHE A 36 -4.54 -3.97 -21.62
C PHE A 36 -5.57 -5.08 -21.84
N PHE A 37 -6.71 -4.80 -22.48
CA PHE A 37 -7.74 -5.81 -22.76
C PHE A 37 -7.27 -6.87 -23.76
N ALA A 38 -6.34 -6.51 -24.66
CA ALA A 38 -5.75 -7.44 -25.62
C ALA A 38 -4.64 -8.33 -25.02
N SER A 39 -4.08 -7.98 -23.85
CA SER A 39 -2.93 -8.67 -23.27
C SER A 39 -3.28 -9.40 -21.98
N ARG A 40 -3.53 -10.71 -22.09
CA ARG A 40 -3.76 -11.59 -20.93
C ARG A 40 -2.57 -11.61 -19.97
N MET A 41 -1.35 -11.46 -20.48
CA MET A 41 -0.14 -11.41 -19.66
C MET A 41 -0.12 -10.18 -18.75
N ILE A 42 -0.45 -9.00 -19.29
CA ILE A 42 -0.50 -7.75 -18.50
C ILE A 42 -1.65 -7.83 -17.49
N GLN A 43 -2.83 -8.30 -17.92
CA GLN A 43 -3.97 -8.53 -17.04
C GLN A 43 -3.59 -9.41 -15.84
N GLN A 44 -2.92 -10.53 -16.08
CA GLN A 44 -2.49 -11.46 -15.04
C GLN A 44 -1.45 -10.85 -14.10
N ALA A 45 -0.47 -10.12 -14.64
CA ALA A 45 0.57 -9.47 -13.85
C ALA A 45 -0.02 -8.41 -12.91
N VAL A 46 -0.93 -7.58 -13.43
CA VAL A 46 -1.66 -6.56 -12.64
C VAL A 46 -2.54 -7.23 -11.59
N LEU A 47 -3.31 -8.24 -11.99
CA LEU A 47 -4.22 -8.97 -11.09
C LEU A 47 -3.47 -9.58 -9.90
N MET A 48 -2.32 -10.20 -10.14
CA MET A 48 -1.50 -10.81 -9.08
C MET A 48 -1.06 -9.78 -8.04
N ASN A 49 -0.59 -8.61 -8.48
CA ASN A 49 -0.14 -7.56 -7.57
C ASN A 49 -1.28 -6.98 -6.73
N ILE A 50 -2.46 -6.85 -7.31
CA ILE A 50 -3.67 -6.47 -6.57
C ILE A 50 -4.03 -7.52 -5.51
N VAL A 51 -3.91 -8.81 -5.82
CA VAL A 51 -4.11 -9.88 -4.82
C VAL A 51 -3.09 -9.77 -3.69
N ILE A 52 -1.82 -9.51 -4.00
CA ILE A 52 -0.76 -9.30 -3.00
C ILE A 52 -1.10 -8.12 -2.07
N ILE A 53 -1.60 -7.01 -2.62
CA ILE A 53 -2.06 -5.86 -1.83
C ILE A 53 -3.22 -6.27 -0.90
N GLY A 54 -4.21 -7.01 -1.41
CA GLY A 54 -5.36 -7.47 -0.61
C GLY A 54 -4.99 -8.46 0.50
N GLU A 55 -4.05 -9.37 0.23
CA GLU A 55 -3.50 -10.30 1.22
C GLU A 55 -2.71 -9.53 2.29
N THR A 56 -1.87 -8.58 1.87
CA THR A 56 -1.10 -7.75 2.79
C THR A 56 -2.00 -6.91 3.70
N ALA A 57 -3.08 -6.35 3.13
CA ALA A 57 -4.09 -5.64 3.91
C ALA A 57 -4.81 -6.54 4.94
N THR A 58 -5.02 -7.81 4.59
CA THR A 58 -5.59 -8.83 5.50
C THR A 58 -4.64 -9.12 6.66
N GLN A 59 -3.35 -9.29 6.38
CA GLN A 59 -2.32 -9.50 7.39
C GLN A 59 -2.20 -8.30 8.34
N ILE A 60 -2.21 -7.07 7.82
CA ILE A 60 -2.22 -5.86 8.67
C ILE A 60 -3.45 -5.85 9.59
N ARG A 61 -4.64 -6.21 9.11
CA ARG A 61 -5.84 -6.29 9.95
C ARG A 61 -5.68 -7.31 11.07
N ASP A 62 -5.11 -8.47 10.77
CA ASP A 62 -5.02 -9.58 11.72
C ASP A 62 -3.88 -9.37 12.74
N GLU A 63 -2.77 -8.76 12.33
CA GLU A 63 -1.57 -8.56 13.17
C GLU A 63 -1.48 -7.16 13.80
N HIS A 64 -2.11 -6.15 13.19
CA HIS A 64 -2.14 -4.75 13.64
C HIS A 64 -3.57 -4.19 13.68
N PRO A 65 -4.53 -4.84 14.38
CA PRO A 65 -5.94 -4.49 14.35
C PRO A 65 -6.23 -3.08 14.85
N ASP A 66 -5.47 -2.56 15.81
CA ASP A 66 -5.65 -1.23 16.36
C ASP A 66 -5.30 -0.13 15.34
N PHE A 67 -4.30 -0.38 14.48
CA PHE A 67 -4.00 0.51 13.37
C PHE A 67 -5.18 0.60 12.40
N VAL A 68 -5.76 -0.55 12.02
CA VAL A 68 -6.90 -0.59 11.11
C VAL A 68 -8.12 0.11 11.72
N LYS A 69 -8.41 -0.12 13.00
CA LYS A 69 -9.50 0.57 13.72
C LYS A 69 -9.30 2.08 13.77
N ALA A 70 -8.07 2.54 14.02
CA ALA A 70 -7.74 3.97 14.06
C ALA A 70 -7.77 4.64 12.67
N ASN A 71 -7.63 3.86 11.60
CA ASN A 71 -7.55 4.35 10.22
C ASN A 71 -8.69 3.82 9.34
N VAL A 72 -9.89 3.60 9.92
CA VAL A 72 -11.13 3.39 9.17
C VAL A 72 -11.51 4.71 8.48
N ASN A 73 -10.78 5.07 7.43
CA ASN A 73 -11.04 6.24 6.61
C ASN A 73 -11.63 5.76 5.26
N PRO A 74 -12.73 6.35 4.76
CA PRO A 74 -13.27 6.04 3.43
C PRO A 74 -12.27 6.22 2.27
N ALA A 75 -11.22 7.04 2.44
CA ALA A 75 -10.18 7.27 1.43
C ALA A 75 -9.36 6.02 1.09
N VAL A 76 -9.19 5.08 2.04
CA VAL A 76 -8.52 3.80 1.81
C VAL A 76 -9.48 2.70 2.21
N PRO A 77 -10.23 2.13 1.24
CA PRO A 77 -11.26 1.18 1.56
C PRO A 77 -10.65 -0.20 1.86
N TRP A 78 -10.10 -0.36 3.07
CA TRP A 78 -9.52 -1.60 3.59
C TRP A 78 -10.43 -2.81 3.36
N HIS A 79 -11.73 -2.65 3.60
CA HIS A 79 -12.75 -3.67 3.33
C HIS A 79 -12.85 -4.06 1.85
N LYS A 80 -12.66 -3.11 0.91
CA LYS A 80 -12.63 -3.41 -0.52
C LYS A 80 -11.34 -4.12 -0.90
N MET A 81 -10.18 -3.69 -0.39
CA MET A 81 -8.89 -4.35 -0.68
C MET A 81 -8.89 -5.81 -0.20
N ILE A 82 -9.39 -6.06 1.02
CA ILE A 82 -9.56 -7.40 1.58
C ILE A 82 -10.59 -8.20 0.76
N GLY A 83 -11.69 -7.55 0.36
CA GLY A 83 -12.73 -8.15 -0.48
C GLY A 83 -12.26 -8.55 -1.88
N MET A 84 -11.28 -7.85 -2.45
CA MET A 84 -10.73 -8.15 -3.78
C MET A 84 -10.06 -9.51 -3.85
N ARG A 85 -9.33 -9.91 -2.81
CA ARG A 85 -8.76 -11.26 -2.69
C ARG A 85 -9.86 -12.34 -2.75
N ASN A 86 -10.98 -12.11 -2.07
CA ASN A 86 -12.11 -13.06 -2.06
C ASN A 86 -12.86 -13.09 -3.40
N ARG A 87 -13.00 -11.94 -4.07
CA ARG A 87 -13.62 -11.85 -5.40
C ARG A 87 -12.78 -12.57 -6.46
N MET A 88 -11.45 -12.47 -6.37
CA MET A 88 -10.53 -13.11 -7.31
C MET A 88 -10.32 -14.60 -7.04
N ALA A 89 -10.42 -15.04 -5.78
CA ALA A 89 -10.33 -16.46 -5.41
C ALA A 89 -11.59 -17.28 -5.75
N HIS A 90 -12.77 -16.64 -5.88
CA HIS A 90 -14.03 -17.34 -6.12
C HIS A 90 -14.46 -17.49 -7.59
N GLY A 91 -13.72 -16.96 -8.56
CA GLY A 91 -14.06 -17.16 -9.96
C GLY A 91 -13.16 -16.42 -10.92
N TYR A 92 -12.01 -17.02 -11.26
CA TYR A 92 -11.10 -16.50 -12.28
C TYR A 92 -11.80 -16.31 -13.66
N PHE A 93 -12.87 -17.04 -13.92
CA PHE A 93 -13.65 -16.99 -15.16
C PHE A 93 -14.49 -15.71 -15.34
N ASP A 94 -14.92 -15.06 -14.25
CA ASP A 94 -15.75 -13.84 -14.28
C ASP A 94 -14.98 -12.62 -13.73
N THR A 95 -13.65 -12.62 -13.86
CA THR A 95 -12.84 -11.48 -13.42
C THR A 95 -13.19 -10.25 -14.25
N ASP A 96 -13.79 -9.26 -13.59
CA ASP A 96 -14.10 -7.97 -14.18
C ASP A 96 -12.81 -7.15 -14.38
N PHE A 97 -12.21 -7.28 -15.57
CA PHE A 97 -11.00 -6.54 -15.93
C PHE A 97 -11.24 -5.04 -16.14
N GLU A 98 -12.50 -4.61 -16.31
CA GLU A 98 -12.86 -3.19 -16.25
C GLU A 98 -12.63 -2.65 -14.84
N PHE A 99 -13.09 -3.39 -13.83
CA PHE A 99 -12.83 -3.05 -12.44
C PHE A 99 -11.34 -3.10 -12.08
N VAL A 100 -10.58 -4.07 -12.61
CA VAL A 100 -9.12 -4.15 -12.41
C VAL A 100 -8.43 -2.91 -12.97
N TRP A 101 -8.75 -2.54 -14.22
CA TRP A 101 -8.18 -1.35 -14.86
C TRP A 101 -8.50 -0.08 -14.05
N ASP A 102 -9.76 0.10 -13.66
CA ASP A 102 -10.18 1.24 -12.85
C ASP A 102 -9.45 1.29 -11.51
N THR A 103 -9.34 0.14 -10.82
CA THR A 103 -8.62 0.05 -9.54
C THR A 103 -7.18 0.55 -9.65
N VAL A 104 -6.45 0.17 -10.70
CA VAL A 104 -5.08 0.63 -10.90
C VAL A 104 -5.01 2.13 -11.17
N LYS A 105 -5.97 2.68 -11.91
CA LYS A 105 -5.94 4.10 -12.29
C LYS A 105 -6.46 5.04 -11.19
N THR A 106 -7.35 4.56 -10.31
CA THR A 106 -8.03 5.41 -9.32
C THR A 106 -7.64 5.09 -7.88
N HIS A 107 -7.55 3.82 -7.51
CA HIS A 107 -7.38 3.41 -6.11
C HIS A 107 -5.94 3.20 -5.71
N LEU A 108 -5.10 2.67 -6.60
CA LEU A 108 -3.67 2.47 -6.29
C LEU A 108 -2.93 3.79 -6.00
N PRO A 109 -3.11 4.90 -6.75
CA PRO A 109 -2.47 6.16 -6.41
C PRO A 109 -2.87 6.70 -5.03
N LEU A 110 -4.13 6.49 -4.61
CA LEU A 110 -4.59 6.88 -3.28
C LEU A 110 -3.93 6.03 -2.18
N LEU A 111 -3.76 4.74 -2.43
CA LEU A 111 -3.05 3.84 -1.53
C LEU A 111 -1.58 4.25 -1.39
N GLU A 112 -0.90 4.53 -2.50
CA GLU A 112 0.50 4.99 -2.51
C GLU A 112 0.66 6.27 -1.70
N HIS A 113 -0.23 7.25 -1.90
CA HIS A 113 -0.22 8.50 -1.14
C HIS A 113 -0.45 8.26 0.37
N PHE A 114 -1.43 7.43 0.72
CA PHE A 114 -1.71 7.07 2.11
C PHE A 114 -0.52 6.41 2.79
N ILE A 115 0.19 5.53 2.08
CA ILE A 115 1.37 4.84 2.57
C ILE A 115 2.56 5.81 2.68
N ALA A 116 2.81 6.64 1.67
CA ALA A 116 3.92 7.59 1.65
C ALA A 116 3.88 8.54 2.86
N THR A 117 2.69 9.07 3.19
CA THR A 117 2.47 9.93 4.37
C THR A 117 2.72 9.24 5.72
N ARG A 118 2.93 7.92 5.74
CA ARG A 118 3.14 7.10 6.96
C ARG A 118 4.50 6.41 7.00
N ILE A 119 5.17 6.26 5.86
CA ILE A 119 6.54 5.73 5.74
C ILE A 119 7.57 6.85 5.85
N GLU A 120 7.24 8.09 5.48
CA GLU A 120 8.19 9.20 5.62
C GLU A 120 8.68 9.29 7.07
N PRO A 121 10.02 9.36 7.28
CA PRO A 121 10.55 9.52 8.61
C PRO A 121 9.96 10.80 9.21
N GLN A 122 9.44 10.70 10.43
CA GLN A 122 9.15 11.86 11.27
C GLN A 122 10.48 12.57 11.61
N ASN A 123 11.14 13.14 10.61
CA ASN A 123 12.22 14.11 10.78
C ASN A 123 11.55 15.45 11.08
N GLY A 124 10.91 15.55 12.25
CA GLY A 124 10.72 16.84 12.87
C GLY A 124 12.11 17.42 13.16
N PRO A 125 12.34 18.72 12.96
CA PRO A 125 13.61 19.31 13.36
C PRO A 125 13.77 19.05 14.85
N GLU A 126 14.85 18.35 15.20
CA GLU A 126 15.32 18.16 16.56
C GLU A 126 15.58 19.56 17.13
N SER A 127 14.56 20.13 17.79
CA SER A 127 14.68 21.42 18.46
C SER A 127 15.45 21.23 19.76
N ASP A 128 16.53 21.99 19.87
CA ASP A 128 17.19 22.44 21.09
C ASP A 128 18.09 21.44 21.82
N GLY A 129 19.27 21.27 21.24
CA GLY A 129 20.50 20.89 21.94
C GLY A 129 21.67 21.83 21.63
N ALA A 130 21.42 23.10 21.32
CA ALA A 130 22.47 24.10 21.15
C ALA A 130 22.27 25.24 22.16
N THR A 131 22.85 25.10 23.35
CA THR A 131 23.19 26.26 24.18
C THR A 131 24.09 27.19 23.37
N PRO A 132 23.70 28.44 23.08
CA PRO A 132 24.68 29.45 22.71
C PRO A 132 25.32 29.95 24.00
N SER A 133 26.61 29.68 24.11
CA SER A 133 27.52 30.27 25.08
C SER A 133 27.26 31.76 25.28
N SER A 134 27.26 32.18 26.54
CA SER A 134 27.05 33.55 27.03
C SER A 134 27.83 34.62 26.25
N PRO A 135 27.26 35.83 26.05
CA PRO A 135 28.06 37.00 25.77
C PRO A 135 28.66 37.55 27.07
N ASP A 136 29.98 37.61 27.09
CA ASP A 136 30.80 38.36 28.04
C ASP A 136 30.43 39.85 28.00
N PHE A 137 29.90 40.37 29.11
CA PHE A 137 29.82 41.80 29.38
C PHE A 137 30.38 42.03 30.78
N GLY A 138 31.65 42.42 30.82
CA GLY A 138 32.33 42.84 32.03
C GLY A 138 31.76 44.12 32.64
N MET A 139 31.78 44.16 33.97
CA MET A 139 32.20 45.28 34.81
C MET A 139 32.94 44.73 36.02
#